data_AF-A0A8T5FWZ2-F1
#
_entry.id   AF-A0A8T5FWZ2-F1
#
_cell.length_a   1.000
_cell.length_b   1.000
_cell.length_c   1.000
_cell.angle_alpha   90.00
_cell.angle_beta   90.00
_cell.angle_gamma   90.00
#
_symmetry.space_group_name_H-M   'P 1'
#
loop_
_entity.id
_entity.type
_entity.pdbx_description
1 polymer ?
#
loop_
_entity_poly.entity_id
_entity_poly.type
_entity_poly.pdbx_seq_one_letter_code
_entity_poly.pdbx_strand_id
1 'polypeptide(L)'
;MNFKTGDIIKIDNKNYQILDSFEDIDFFDSKENKTIGEHILFKLHKCGDESIQATHILKIYKDKKLLFKVKQPDLTKDLKKTKSRGMVTELIEEKEINKIEKI
;
A
#
# COMPACT_ATOMS: atom_id res chain seq x y z
N MET A 1 9.25 12.54 -6.95
CA MET A 1 8.60 11.52 -7.81
C MET A 1 7.18 12.02 -8.05
N ASN A 2 6.72 12.19 -9.30
CA ASN A 2 5.39 12.76 -9.56
C ASN A 2 4.46 11.68 -10.11
N PHE A 3 3.81 10.96 -9.20
CA PHE A 3 2.79 9.97 -9.52
C PHE A 3 1.42 10.50 -9.15
N LYS A 4 0.41 10.18 -9.95
CA LYS A 4 -0.98 10.58 -9.75
C LYS A 4 -1.90 9.38 -9.76
N THR A 5 -3.05 9.52 -9.10
CA THR A 5 -4.15 8.56 -9.24
C THR A 5 -4.48 8.31 -10.71
N GLY A 6 -4.63 7.04 -11.07
CA GLY A 6 -4.85 6.56 -12.42
C GLY A 6 -3.57 6.21 -13.19
N ASP A 7 -2.40 6.68 -12.77
CA ASP A 7 -1.13 6.31 -13.40
C ASP A 7 -0.87 4.81 -13.26
N ILE A 8 -0.21 4.23 -14.27
CA ILE A 8 0.30 2.86 -14.22
C ILE A 8 1.80 2.92 -13.92
N ILE A 9 2.22 2.17 -12.91
CA ILE A 9 3.62 2.01 -12.52
C ILE A 9 4.04 0.55 -12.64
N LYS A 10 5.31 0.33 -12.96
CA LYS A 10 5.96 -0.97 -13.00
C LYS A 10 6.83 -1.16 -11.77
N ILE A 11 6.64 -2.26 -11.04
CA ILE A 11 7.46 -2.67 -9.91
C ILE A 11 7.87 -4.13 -10.13
N ASP A 12 9.17 -4.43 -10.19
CA ASP A 12 9.74 -5.77 -10.36
C ASP A 12 9.04 -6.64 -11.44
N ASN A 13 8.73 -6.04 -12.60
CA ASN A 13 8.01 -6.65 -13.74
C ASN A 13 6.50 -6.83 -13.61
N LYS A 14 5.88 -6.28 -12.57
CA LYS A 14 4.42 -6.25 -12.43
C LYS A 14 3.90 -4.83 -12.61
N ASN A 15 2.77 -4.70 -13.29
CA ASN A 15 2.11 -3.42 -13.50
C ASN A 15 1.06 -3.20 -12.41
N TYR A 16 1.00 -1.98 -11.91
CA TYR A 16 0.08 -1.55 -10.88
C TYR A 16 -0.54 -0.22 -11.28
N GLN A 17 -1.85 -0.10 -11.11
CA GLN A 17 -2.54 1.17 -11.18
C GLN A 17 -2.55 1.83 -9.81
N ILE A 18 -2.24 3.12 -9.76
CA ILE A 18 -2.37 3.93 -8.55
C ILE A 18 -3.85 4.27 -8.35
N LEU A 19 -4.41 3.79 -7.25
CA LEU A 19 -5.78 4.09 -6.85
C LEU A 19 -5.88 5.37 -6.04
N ASP A 20 -4.86 5.63 -5.21
CA ASP A 20 -4.86 6.73 -4.25
C ASP A 20 -3.44 7.01 -3.77
N SER A 21 -3.19 8.24 -3.31
CA SER A 21 -1.90 8.66 -2.77
C SER A 21 -2.07 9.68 -1.66
N PHE A 22 -1.36 9.51 -0.56
CA PHE A 22 -1.35 10.48 0.54
C PHE A 22 -0.01 10.47 1.27
N GLU A 23 0.33 11.61 1.85
CA GLU A 23 1.48 11.75 2.76
C GLU A 23 1.04 11.32 4.16
N ASP A 24 1.84 10.48 4.80
CA ASP A 24 1.55 9.93 6.12
C ASP A 24 2.85 9.80 6.94
N ILE A 25 2.71 9.66 8.25
CA ILE A 25 3.84 9.56 9.19
C ILE A 25 3.69 8.26 9.97
N ASP A 26 4.67 7.37 9.83
CA ASP A 26 4.74 6.18 10.67
C ASP A 26 5.42 6.55 11.99
N PHE A 27 4.58 6.79 13.00
CA PHE A 27 5.03 7.21 14.33
C PHE A 27 5.82 6.13 15.08
N PHE A 28 5.66 4.84 14.74
CA PHE A 28 6.30 3.78 15.51
C PHE A 28 6.33 2.40 14.82
N ASP A 29 7.52 1.83 14.63
CA ASP A 29 7.71 0.40 14.38
C ASP A 29 7.82 -0.34 15.71
N SER A 30 6.82 -1.17 16.02
CA SER A 30 6.82 -1.98 17.25
C SER A 30 7.85 -3.13 17.24
N LYS A 31 8.35 -3.57 16.08
CA LYS A 31 9.37 -4.61 15.99
C LYS A 31 10.77 -4.04 16.19
N GLU A 32 11.03 -2.86 15.63
CA GLU A 32 12.36 -2.22 15.70
C GLU A 32 12.48 -1.17 16.81
N ASN A 33 11.38 -0.81 17.47
CA ASN A 33 11.29 0.25 18.49
C ASN A 33 11.83 1.59 17.98
N LYS A 34 11.49 1.95 16.73
CA LYS A 34 11.99 3.17 16.05
C LYS A 34 10.86 3.92 15.34
N THR A 35 11.00 5.24 15.27
CA THR A 35 10.24 6.11 14.38
C THR A 35 10.68 5.86 12.93
N ILE A 36 9.75 5.45 12.05
CA ILE A 36 10.08 5.10 10.65
C ILE A 36 10.15 6.36 9.77
N GLY A 37 9.46 7.43 10.20
CA GLY A 37 9.49 8.74 9.55
C GLY A 37 8.33 8.98 8.58
N GLU A 38 8.39 10.13 7.91
CA GLU A 38 7.42 10.54 6.89
C GLU A 38 7.55 9.65 5.65
N HIS A 39 6.42 9.31 5.05
CA HIS A 39 6.39 8.55 3.81
C HIS A 39 5.23 8.97 2.92
N ILE A 40 5.38 8.71 1.62
CA ILE A 40 4.27 8.77 0.69
C ILE A 40 3.71 7.36 0.55
N LEU A 41 2.42 7.22 0.80
CA LEU A 41 1.69 5.97 0.67
C LEU A 41 0.89 5.98 -0.63
N PHE A 42 1.06 4.93 -1.44
CA PHE A 42 0.26 4.67 -2.64
C PHE A 42 -0.57 3.41 -2.45
N LYS A 43 -1.89 3.51 -2.66
CA LYS A 43 -2.75 2.32 -2.80
C LYS A 43 -2.68 1.85 -4.23
N LEU A 44 -2.38 0.56 -4.42
CA LEU A 44 -2.10 -0.01 -5.72
C LEU A 44 -3.06 -1.15 -6.03
N HIS A 45 -3.60 -1.15 -7.24
CA HIS A 45 -4.29 -2.29 -7.82
C HIS A 45 -3.37 -2.97 -8.84
N LYS A 46 -3.14 -4.28 -8.68
CA LYS A 46 -2.31 -5.05 -9.59
C LYS A 46 -3.10 -5.29 -10.87
N CYS A 47 -2.57 -4.84 -12.01
CA CYS A 47 -3.27 -5.01 -13.29
C CYS A 47 -3.50 -6.50 -13.60
N GLY A 48 -4.74 -6.84 -13.95
CA GLY A 48 -5.17 -8.23 -14.22
C GLY A 48 -5.58 -9.02 -12.97
N ASP A 49 -5.67 -8.38 -11.80
CA ASP A 49 -6.29 -8.96 -10.62
C ASP A 49 -7.81 -8.79 -10.69
N GLU A 50 -8.56 -9.75 -10.14
CA GLU A 50 -10.04 -9.76 -10.19
C GLU A 50 -10.66 -8.78 -9.18
N SER A 51 -9.89 -8.33 -8.19
CA SER A 51 -10.37 -7.40 -7.17
C SER A 51 -10.44 -5.96 -7.68
N ILE A 52 -11.55 -5.25 -7.46
CA ILE A 52 -11.66 -3.80 -7.77
C ILE A 52 -10.90 -2.95 -6.74
N GLN A 53 -10.45 -3.57 -5.64
CA GLN A 53 -9.85 -2.87 -4.52
C GLN A 53 -8.31 -2.84 -4.60
N ALA A 54 -7.70 -2.10 -3.66
CA ALA A 54 -6.26 -2.12 -3.49
C ALA A 54 -5.79 -3.54 -3.13
N THR A 55 -4.83 -4.03 -3.91
CA THR A 55 -4.18 -5.34 -3.72
C THR A 55 -2.81 -5.19 -3.06
N HIS A 56 -2.21 -4.01 -3.18
CA HIS A 56 -0.91 -3.68 -2.61
C HIS A 56 -0.91 -2.25 -2.04
N ILE A 57 -0.02 -2.01 -1.08
CA ILE A 57 0.30 -0.70 -0.56
C ILE A 57 1.79 -0.47 -0.79
N LEU A 58 2.15 0.64 -1.41
CA LEU A 58 3.53 1.05 -1.58
C LEU A 58 3.80 2.23 -0.64
N LYS A 59 4.75 2.06 0.28
CA LYS A 59 5.26 3.14 1.12
C LYS A 59 6.65 3.56 0.62
N ILE A 60 6.81 4.83 0.28
CA ILE A 60 8.08 5.43 -0.13
C ILE A 60 8.56 6.33 0.99
N TYR A 61 9.59 5.89 1.71
CA TYR A 61 10.34 6.70 2.67
C TYR A 61 11.50 7.38 1.95
N LYS A 62 12.20 8.28 2.65
CA LYS A 62 13.39 8.96 2.14
C LYS A 62 14.47 7.98 1.65
N ASP A 63 14.72 6.92 2.43
CA ASP A 63 15.87 6.03 2.21
C ASP A 63 15.47 4.63 1.74
N LYS A 64 14.19 4.25 1.85
CA LYS A 64 13.69 2.91 1.50
C LYS A 64 12.32 2.95 0.84
N LYS A 65 11.99 1.93 0.05
CA LYS A 65 10.66 1.75 -0.55
C LYS A 65 10.16 0.36 -0.22
N LEU A 66 8.98 0.28 0.36
CA LEU A 66 8.37 -0.97 0.81
C LEU A 66 7.06 -1.20 0.06
N LEU A 67 6.94 -2.37 -0.56
CA LEU A 67 5.73 -2.85 -1.17
C LEU A 67 5.11 -3.91 -0.27
N PHE A 68 3.88 -3.66 0.15
CA PHE A 68 3.09 -4.58 0.95
C PHE A 68 2.00 -5.20 0.09
N LYS A 69 1.89 -6.52 0.13
CA LYS A 69 0.68 -7.19 -0.36
C LYS A 69 -0.39 -7.10 0.73
N VAL A 70 -1.61 -6.75 0.35
CA VAL A 70 -2.71 -6.60 1.31
C VAL A 70 -3.84 -7.57 1.05
N LYS A 71 -4.49 -7.99 2.13
CA LYS A 71 -5.79 -8.66 2.09
C LYS A 71 -6.83 -7.70 2.62
N GLN A 72 -7.90 -7.53 1.86
CA GLN A 72 -9.11 -6.94 2.42
C GLN A 72 -9.95 -8.05 3.04
N PRO A 73 -10.48 -7.86 4.26
CA PRO A 73 -11.38 -8.82 4.88
C PRO A 73 -12.66 -8.91 4.05
N ASP A 74 -13.23 -10.12 3.99
CA ASP A 74 -14.54 -10.32 3.38
C ASP A 74 -15.59 -9.45 4.09
N LEU A 75 -16.15 -8.50 3.34
CA LEU A 75 -17.21 -7.58 3.78
C LEU A 75 -18.41 -8.27 4.46
N THR A 76 -18.62 -9.57 4.19
CA THR A 76 -19.69 -10.37 4.77
C THR A 76 -19.52 -10.67 6.25
N LYS A 77 -18.30 -10.61 6.82
CA LYS A 77 -18.07 -10.84 8.27
C LYS A 77 -18.10 -9.56 9.11
N ASP A 78 -17.74 -8.41 8.52
CA ASP A 78 -17.52 -7.17 9.27
C ASP A 78 -18.70 -6.20 9.33
N LEU A 79 -19.81 -6.44 8.62
CA LEU A 79 -21.08 -5.73 8.84
C LEU A 79 -21.60 -5.85 10.30
N LYS A 80 -21.07 -6.79 11.09
CA LYS A 80 -21.37 -6.95 12.53
C LYS A 80 -20.42 -6.19 13.47
N LYS A 81 -19.31 -5.63 12.98
CA LYS A 81 -18.29 -4.93 13.80
C LYS A 81 -18.17 -3.44 13.45
N THR A 82 -19.27 -2.85 12.99
CA THR A 82 -19.42 -1.42 12.70
C THR A 82 -19.28 -0.59 13.98
N LYS A 83 -18.05 -0.41 14.50
CA LYS A 83 -17.73 0.54 15.59
C LYS A 83 -16.24 0.82 15.85
N SER A 84 -15.29 0.21 15.12
CA SER A 84 -13.88 0.57 15.24
C SER A 84 -13.41 1.27 13.96
N ARG A 85 -13.09 2.56 14.12
CA ARG A 85 -12.45 3.41 13.10
C ARG A 85 -11.19 2.74 12.57
N GLY A 86 -11.12 2.52 11.26
CA GLY A 86 -9.96 1.98 10.55
C GLY A 86 -10.40 0.93 9.53
N MET A 87 -10.08 1.17 8.26
CA MET A 87 -10.24 0.18 7.20
C MET A 87 -9.26 -0.96 7.49
N VAL A 88 -9.76 -2.10 7.99
CA VAL A 88 -8.94 -3.25 8.40
C VAL A 88 -8.30 -3.83 7.14
N THR A 89 -7.07 -3.43 6.85
CA THR A 89 -6.28 -3.97 5.75
C THR A 89 -5.19 -4.83 6.36
N GLU A 90 -5.20 -6.14 6.10
CA GLU A 90 -4.17 -7.04 6.62
C GLU A 90 -2.94 -7.00 5.70
N LEU A 91 -1.78 -6.65 6.25
CA LEU A 91 -0.50 -6.76 5.55
C LEU A 91 -0.06 -8.22 5.52
N ILE A 92 -0.03 -8.83 4.34
CA ILE A 92 0.27 -10.25 4.15
C ILE A 92 1.77 -10.47 3.98
N GLU A 93 2.40 -9.62 3.18
CA GLU A 93 3.76 -9.77 2.71
C GLU A 93 4.39 -8.39 2.58
N GLU A 94 5.63 -8.26 3.04
CA GLU A 94 6.43 -7.05 2.92
C GLU A 94 7.64 -7.34 2.03
N LYS A 95 7.90 -6.45 1.08
CA LYS A 95 9.03 -6.55 0.19
C LYS A 95 9.66 -5.18 -0.03
N GLU A 96 10.96 -5.08 0.20
CA GLU A 96 11.72 -3.90 -0.20
C GLU A 96 11.90 -3.88 -1.73
N ILE A 97 11.69 -2.72 -2.35
CA ILE A 97 11.75 -2.55 -3.79
C ILE A 97 12.79 -1.50 -4.18
N ASN A 98 13.57 -1.84 -5.20
CA ASN A 98 14.67 -1.00 -5.66
C ASN A 98 14.30 -0.15 -6.88
N LYS A 99 13.32 -0.59 -7.68
CA LYS A 99 12.98 0.03 -8.96
C LYS A 99 11.48 0.22 -9.13
N ILE A 100 11.09 1.43 -9.53
CA ILE A 100 9.73 1.81 -9.90
C ILE A 100 9.80 2.68 -11.14
N GLU A 101 9.03 2.35 -12.16
CA GLU A 101 8.99 3.09 -13.42
C GLU A 101 7.54 3.48 -13.73
N LYS A 102 7.30 4.71 -14.19
CA LYS A 102 6.02 5.08 -14.78
C LYS A 102 5.95 4.51 -16.20
N ILE A 103 4.82 3.93 -16.57
CA ILE A 103 4.56 3.44 -17.93
C ILE A 103 3.78 4.51 -18.71
#